data_AF-A0A971HBE7-F1
#
_entry.id   AF-A0A971HBE7-F1
#
_cell.length_a   1.000
_cell.length_b   1.000
_cell.length_c   1.000
_cell.angle_alpha   90.00
_cell.angle_beta   90.00
_cell.angle_gamma   90.00
#
_symmetry.space_group_name_H-M   'P 1'
#
loop_
_entity.id
_entity.type
_entity.pdbx_description
1 polymer ?
#
loop_
_entity_poly.entity_id
_entity_poly.type
_entity_poly.pdbx_seq_one_letter_code
_entity_poly.pdbx_strand_id
1 'polypeptide(L)'
;FYPDVIDSNKFLQFSPDADDVWLYWMHHINGSKCKVVGENFPLITWPSSQEEALFYKNLHQDENDVKIKKMIDMYGFFSSSLDLEI
;
A
#
# COMPACT_ATOMS: atom_id res chain seq x y z
N PHE A 1 0.63 8.25 -11.96
CA PHE A 1 0.44 6.81 -11.67
C PHE A 1 0.82 6.00 -12.89
N TYR A 2 1.34 4.80 -12.67
CA TYR A 2 1.68 3.83 -13.71
C TYR A 2 0.41 3.34 -14.40
N PRO A 3 0.44 3.03 -15.71
CA PRO A 3 -0.79 2.74 -16.48
C PRO A 3 -1.65 1.61 -15.92
N ASP A 4 -1.05 0.63 -15.24
CA ASP A 4 -1.79 -0.48 -14.63
C ASP A 4 -2.77 -0.02 -13.54
N VAL A 5 -2.67 1.20 -13.01
CA VAL A 5 -3.53 1.68 -11.91
C VAL A 5 -5.04 1.52 -12.18
N ILE A 6 -5.46 1.55 -13.45
CA ILE A 6 -6.86 1.37 -13.87
C ILE A 6 -7.23 -0.08 -14.21
N ASP A 7 -6.29 -1.02 -14.15
CA ASP A 7 -6.52 -2.44 -14.40
C ASP A 7 -7.08 -3.12 -13.14
N SER A 8 -8.40 -3.22 -13.07
CA SER A 8 -9.10 -3.83 -11.94
C SER A 8 -8.76 -5.31 -11.75
N ASN A 9 -8.39 -6.03 -12.81
CA ASN A 9 -8.06 -7.45 -12.70
C ASN A 9 -6.73 -7.63 -11.97
N LYS A 10 -5.73 -6.80 -12.31
CA LYS A 10 -4.44 -6.80 -11.60
C LYS A 10 -4.62 -6.37 -10.15
N PHE A 11 -5.41 -5.33 -9.89
CA PHE A 11 -5.74 -4.91 -8.54
C PHE A 11 -6.33 -6.06 -7.71
N LEU A 12 -7.37 -6.73 -8.21
CA LEU A 12 -8.03 -7.85 -7.52
C LEU A 12 -7.11 -9.06 -7.33
N GLN A 13 -6.14 -9.26 -8.22
CA GLN A 13 -5.17 -10.35 -8.11
C GLN A 13 -4.11 -10.09 -7.03
N PHE A 14 -3.60 -8.86 -6.95
CA PHE A 14 -2.43 -8.54 -6.15
C PHE A 14 -2.76 -7.89 -4.80
N SER A 15 -3.82 -7.07 -4.73
CA SER A 15 -4.14 -6.26 -3.55
C SER A 15 -5.65 -6.01 -3.35
N PRO A 16 -6.51 -7.05 -3.38
CA PRO A 16 -7.98 -6.89 -3.42
C PRO A 16 -8.59 -6.12 -2.22
N ASP A 17 -7.87 -6.05 -1.11
CA ASP A 17 -8.21 -5.45 0.18
C ASP A 17 -7.13 -4.47 0.68
N ALA A 18 -6.20 -4.07 -0.20
CA ALA A 18 -5.08 -3.18 0.11
C ALA A 18 -4.86 -2.18 -1.04
N ASP A 19 -5.84 -1.29 -1.24
CA ASP A 19 -5.78 -0.22 -2.24
C ASP A 19 -4.63 0.76 -1.98
N ASP A 20 -4.30 1.00 -0.73
CA ASP A 20 -3.14 1.79 -0.30
C ASP A 20 -1.81 1.21 -0.82
N VAL A 21 -1.58 -0.09 -0.68
CA VAL A 21 -0.39 -0.80 -1.20
C VAL A 21 -0.34 -0.70 -2.73
N TRP A 22 -1.47 -0.93 -3.40
CA TRP A 22 -1.59 -0.82 -4.85
C TRP A 22 -1.26 0.58 -5.35
N LEU A 23 -1.92 1.60 -4.81
CA LEU A 23 -1.76 3.00 -5.20
C LEU A 23 -0.35 3.51 -4.89
N TYR A 24 0.25 3.08 -3.78
CA TYR A 24 1.63 3.39 -3.45
C TYR A 24 2.59 2.89 -4.54
N TRP A 25 2.48 1.63 -4.95
CA TRP A 25 3.32 1.07 -6.00
C TRP A 25 3.09 1.76 -7.35
N MET A 26 1.83 1.94 -7.75
CA MET A 26 1.48 2.60 -9.02
C MET A 26 1.97 4.04 -9.07
N HIS A 27 1.95 4.76 -7.96
CA HIS A 27 2.53 6.10 -7.87
C HIS A 27 4.06 6.05 -7.96
N HIS A 28 4.68 5.17 -7.18
CA HIS A 28 6.13 5.09 -7.04
C HIS A 28 6.83 4.69 -8.35
N ILE A 29 6.40 3.61 -9.01
CA ILE A 29 7.03 3.11 -10.24
C ILE A 29 6.84 4.07 -11.43
N ASN A 30 5.93 5.04 -11.32
CA ASN A 30 5.76 6.12 -12.28
C ASN A 30 6.71 7.32 -12.01
N GLY A 31 7.65 7.20 -11.06
CA GLY A 31 8.58 8.27 -10.68
C GLY A 31 7.91 9.50 -10.09
N SER A 32 6.66 9.39 -9.64
CA SER A 32 5.89 10.51 -9.11
C SER A 32 6.30 10.79 -7.67
N LYS A 33 6.24 12.06 -7.24
CA LYS A 33 6.54 12.46 -5.85
C LYS A 33 5.25 12.71 -5.09
N CYS A 34 5.14 12.16 -3.88
CA CYS A 34 4.03 12.41 -2.98
C CYS A 34 4.53 13.23 -1.78
N LYS A 35 3.68 14.11 -1.25
CA LYS A 35 3.94 14.89 -0.05
C LYS A 35 2.74 14.79 0.87
N VAL A 36 2.98 14.42 2.13
CA VAL A 36 1.93 14.45 3.16
C VAL A 36 1.49 15.89 3.38
N VAL A 37 0.17 16.11 3.38
CA VAL A 37 -0.46 17.40 3.63
C VAL A 37 -1.35 17.28 4.85
N GLY A 38 -1.36 18.32 5.71
CA GLY A 38 -2.14 18.34 6.94
C GLY A 38 -1.36 17.96 8.20
N GLU A 39 -2.04 17.99 9.34
CA GLU A 39 -1.50 17.61 10.64
C GLU A 39 -1.88 16.17 10.98
N ASN A 40 -1.16 15.57 11.94
CA ASN A 40 -1.52 14.25 12.45
C ASN A 40 -2.91 14.32 13.13
N PHE A 41 -3.79 13.39 12.80
CA PHE A 41 -5.14 13.32 13.37
C PHE A 41 -5.29 12.04 14.20
N PRO A 42 -5.97 12.10 15.36
CA PRO A 42 -6.21 10.90 16.16
C PRO A 42 -7.16 9.95 15.43
N LEU A 43 -6.87 8.65 15.49
CA LEU A 43 -7.78 7.61 15.02
C LEU A 43 -8.99 7.54 15.97
N ILE A 44 -10.15 7.95 15.49
CA ILE A 44 -11.41 7.85 16.22
C ILE A 44 -12.17 6.63 15.69
N THR A 45 -12.33 5.62 16.54
CA THR A 45 -13.09 4.40 16.22
C THR A 45 -14.50 4.50 16.78
N TRP A 46 -15.49 3.93 16.07
CA TRP A 46 -16.85 3.85 16.57
C TRP A 46 -17.00 2.64 17.50
N PRO A 47 -17.54 2.81 18.73
CA PRO A 47 -17.80 1.69 19.63
C PRO A 47 -18.70 0.64 18.97
N SER A 48 -18.41 -0.64 19.21
CA SER A 48 -19.15 -1.81 18.70
C SER A 48 -19.02 -2.14 17.20
N SER A 49 -18.37 -1.32 16.38
CA SER A 49 -18.09 -1.67 14.96
C SER A 49 -16.74 -2.38 14.75
N GLN A 50 -16.01 -2.66 15.84
CA GLN A 50 -14.61 -3.11 15.79
C GLN A 50 -14.43 -4.62 15.77
N GLU A 51 -15.52 -5.41 15.88
CA GLU A 51 -15.44 -6.88 15.80
C GLU A 51 -14.87 -7.37 14.46
N GLU A 52 -14.96 -6.57 13.40
CA GLU A 52 -14.41 -6.87 12.07
C GLU A 52 -13.62 -5.71 11.44
N ALA A 53 -12.87 -4.94 12.23
CA ALA A 53 -12.07 -3.85 11.67
C ALA A 53 -10.95 -4.37 10.75
N LEU A 54 -10.88 -3.90 9.51
CA LEU A 54 -9.89 -4.33 8.51
C LEU A 54 -8.44 -4.11 8.99
N PHE A 55 -8.16 -2.99 9.67
CA PHE A 55 -6.82 -2.72 10.21
C PHE A 55 -6.39 -3.73 11.27
N TYR A 56 -7.33 -4.29 12.04
CA TYR A 56 -7.03 -5.30 13.05
C TYR A 56 -6.57 -6.59 12.38
N LYS A 57 -7.27 -7.04 11.32
CA LYS A 57 -6.85 -8.19 10.52
C LYS A 57 -5.49 -7.94 9.87
N ASN A 58 -5.30 -6.77 9.24
CA ASN A 58 -4.04 -6.42 8.59
C ASN A 58 -2.84 -6.43 9.55
N LEU A 59 -3.03 -5.98 10.80
CA LEU A 59 -1.96 -5.93 11.80
C LEU A 59 -1.68 -7.29 12.47
N HIS A 60 -2.70 -8.13 12.64
CA HIS A 60 -2.58 -9.37 13.40
C HIS A 60 -2.44 -10.63 12.54
N GLN A 61 -2.61 -10.54 11.21
CA GLN A 61 -2.58 -11.68 10.29
C GLN A 61 -1.57 -11.50 9.14
N ASP A 62 -0.67 -10.51 9.23
CA ASP A 62 0.38 -10.21 8.22
C ASP A 62 -0.17 -10.06 6.79
N GLU A 63 -1.46 -9.72 6.68
CA GLU A 63 -2.17 -9.71 5.41
C GLU A 63 -1.53 -8.68 4.47
N ASN A 64 -1.17 -7.48 4.94
CA ASN A 64 -0.48 -6.48 4.12
C ASN A 64 0.89 -6.96 3.61
N ASP A 65 1.63 -7.74 4.39
CA ASP A 65 2.95 -8.24 4.01
C ASP A 65 2.85 -9.20 2.80
N VAL A 66 1.79 -10.01 2.75
CA VAL A 66 1.51 -10.88 1.60
C VAL A 66 1.29 -10.06 0.33
N LYS A 67 0.57 -8.93 0.42
CA LYS A 67 0.32 -8.06 -0.74
C LYS A 67 1.60 -7.35 -1.16
N ILE A 68 2.37 -6.82 -0.21
CA ILE A 68 3.68 -6.22 -0.47
C ILE A 68 4.59 -7.22 -1.18
N LYS A 69 4.64 -8.47 -0.72
CA LYS A 69 5.42 -9.53 -1.39
C LYS A 69 4.98 -9.73 -2.84
N LYS A 70 3.67 -9.84 -3.11
CA LYS A 70 3.16 -9.96 -4.48
C LYS A 70 3.55 -8.76 -5.35
N MET A 71 3.52 -7.55 -4.80
CA MET A 71 3.94 -6.34 -5.51
C MET A 71 5.44 -6.34 -5.81
N ILE A 72 6.28 -6.81 -4.88
CA ILE A 72 7.73 -6.99 -5.10
C ILE A 72 7.98 -8.05 -6.18
N ASP A 73 7.28 -9.19 -6.13
CA ASP A 73 7.44 -10.27 -7.10
C ASP A 73 7.08 -9.82 -8.53
N MET A 74 6.05 -8.97 -8.67
CA MET A 74 5.60 -8.46 -9.98
C MET A 74 6.38 -7.23 -10.44
N TYR A 75 6.40 -6.17 -9.64
CA TYR A 75 6.92 -4.86 -10.07
C TYR A 75 8.35 -4.58 -9.59
N GLY A 76 8.94 -5.48 -8.79
CA GLY A 76 10.26 -5.31 -8.20
C GLY A 76 10.24 -4.47 -6.92
N PHE A 77 11.35 -4.52 -6.19
CA PHE A 77 11.60 -3.65 -5.06
C PHE A 77 12.12 -2.29 -5.53
N PHE A 78 11.84 -1.23 -4.77
CA PHE A 78 12.36 0.10 -5.04
C PHE A 78 13.83 0.15 -4.62
N SER A 79 14.77 -0.25 -5.49
CA SER A 79 16.18 0.01 -5.20
C SER A 79 16.46 1.50 -5.42
N SER A 80 16.75 2.21 -4.34
CA SER A 80 17.38 3.52 -4.43
C SER A 80 18.81 3.29 -4.93
N SER A 81 19.15 3.79 -6.11
CA SER A 81 20.56 4.02 -6.48
C SER A 81 21.14 5.27 -5.80
N LEU A 82 20.65 5.64 -4.61
CA LEU A 82 21.00 6.87 -3.92
C LEU A 82 21.28 6.71 -2.40
N ASP A 83 21.51 5.50 -1.91
CA ASP A 83 22.02 5.27 -0.54
C ASP A 83 23.45 4.68 -0.55
N LEU A 84 24.31 5.23 -1.42
CA LEU A 84 25.77 5.14 -1.29
C LEU A 84 26.33 6.56 -1.17
N GLU A 85 26.14 7.18 -0.02
CA GLU A 85 27.07 8.18 0.50
C GLU A 85 26.94 8.22 2.04
N ILE A 86 27.87 7.47 2.66
CA ILE A 86 28.45 7.53 4.01
C ILE A 86 27.57 8.06 5.16
#